data_AF-A0A938NJ36-F1
#
_entry.id   AF-A0A938NJ36-F1
#
_cell.length_a   1.000
_cell.length_b   1.000
_cell.length_c   1.000
_cell.angle_alpha   90.00
_cell.angle_beta   90.00
_cell.angle_gamma   90.00
#
_symmetry.space_group_name_H-M   'P 1'
#
loop_
_entity.id
_entity.type
_entity.pdbx_description
1 polymer ?
#
loop_
_entity_poly.entity_id
_entity_poly.type
_entity_poly.pdbx_seq_one_letter_code
_entity_poly.pdbx_strand_id
1 'polypeptide(L)' 'MAKYTASIDEDTRQRIHALPRGINFSAFMRKAINVFVEELEKNHDLKPENFIITCTARKDASDKKRR' A
#
# COMPACT_ATOMS: atom_id res chain seq x y z
N MET A 1 0.79 19.15 -10.82
CA MET A 1 0.32 17.80 -10.43
C MET A 1 -1.19 17.85 -10.31
N ALA A 2 -1.90 17.03 -11.09
CA ALA A 2 -3.34 16.88 -10.92
C ALA A 2 -3.63 16.23 -9.56
N LYS A 3 -4.65 16.72 -8.85
CA LYS A 3 -5.11 16.15 -7.59
C LYS A 3 -6.30 15.26 -7.91
N TYR A 4 -6.13 13.94 -7.70
CA TYR A 4 -7.21 12.98 -7.84
C TYR A 4 -7.72 12.61 -6.45
N THR A 5 -9.02 12.76 -6.24
CA THR A 5 -9.70 12.38 -5.01
C THR A 5 -10.63 11.21 -5.30
N ALA A 6 -10.47 10.11 -4.58
CA ALA A 6 -11.36 8.95 -4.65
C ALA A 6 -12.05 8.77 -3.30
N SER A 7 -13.35 8.50 -3.31
CA SER A 7 -14.07 8.03 -2.13
C SER A 7 -13.62 6.61 -1.80
N ILE A 8 -13.37 6.34 -0.52
CA ILE A 8 -13.16 5.00 0.01
C ILE A 8 -14.33 4.65 0.93
N ASP A 9 -14.67 3.37 0.97
CA ASP A 9 -15.66 2.85 1.92
C ASP A 9 -15.09 2.78 3.35
N GLU A 10 -15.98 2.59 4.33
CA GLU A 10 -15.62 2.62 5.75
C GLU A 10 -14.79 1.40 6.17
N ASP A 11 -14.99 0.22 5.56
CA ASP A 11 -14.15 -0.96 5.82
C ASP A 11 -12.71 -0.69 5.37
N THR A 12 -12.55 -0.17 4.15
CA THR A 12 -11.24 0.25 3.63
C THR A 12 -10.61 1.29 4.55
N ARG A 13 -11.39 2.27 5.03
CA ARG A 13 -10.90 3.28 5.97
C ARG A 13 -10.40 2.66 7.29
N GLN A 14 -11.15 1.73 7.86
CA GLN A 14 -10.74 1.03 9.09
C GLN A 14 -9.46 0.22 8.88
N ARG A 15 -9.34 -0.47 7.75
CA ARG A 15 -8.12 -1.21 7.38
C ARG A 15 -6.90 -0.30 7.23
N ILE A 16 -7.08 0.91 6.70
CA ILE A 16 -6.02 1.93 6.63
C ILE A 16 -5.60 2.38 8.04
N HIS A 17 -6.55 2.61 8.93
CA HIS A 17 -6.25 2.99 10.31
C HIS A 17 -5.60 1.86 11.12
N ALA A 18 -5.85 0.60 10.75
CA ALA A 18 -5.24 -0.57 11.36
C ALA A 18 -3.81 -0.87 10.85
N LEU A 19 -3.29 -0.09 9.89
CA LEU A 19 -1.91 -0.26 9.41
C LEU A 19 -0.90 -0.10 10.56
N PRO A 20 0.16 -0.92 10.60
CA PRO A 20 1.23 -0.79 11.60
C PRO A 20 1.77 0.63 11.76
N ARG A 21 1.98 1.04 13.02
CA ARG A 21 2.59 2.33 13.37
C ARG A 21 3.96 2.44 12.69
N GLY A 22 4.11 3.42 11.79
CA GLY A 22 5.31 3.64 10.99
C GLY A 22 5.11 3.51 9.48
N ILE A 23 3.94 3.03 9.04
CA ILE A 23 3.58 3.08 7.62
C ILE A 23 2.92 4.42 7.32
N ASN A 24 3.53 5.18 6.42
CA ASN A 24 2.88 6.35 5.84
C ASN A 24 1.93 5.87 4.73
N PHE A 25 0.63 5.97 4.97
CA PHE A 25 -0.40 5.52 4.03
C PHE A 25 -0.25 6.13 2.63
N SER A 26 0.09 7.41 2.51
CA SER A 26 0.23 8.04 1.20
C SER A 26 1.45 7.50 0.44
N ALA A 27 2.56 7.25 1.13
CA ALA A 27 3.74 6.62 0.55
C ALA A 27 3.48 5.16 0.17
N PHE A 28 2.74 4.43 1.01
CA PHE A 28 2.30 3.07 0.74
C PHE A 28 1.43 3.00 -0.51
N MET A 29 0.38 3.83 -0.59
CA MET A 29 -0.53 3.88 -1.74
C MET A 29 0.18 4.29 -3.02
N ARG A 30 1.10 5.26 -2.96
CA ARG A 30 1.88 5.65 -4.13
C ARG A 30 2.71 4.49 -4.67
N LYS A 31 3.35 3.72 -3.79
CA LYS A 31 4.11 2.53 -4.20
C LYS A 31 3.19 1.44 -4.75
N ALA A 32 2.07 1.20 -4.08
CA ALA A 32 1.04 0.25 -4.51
C ALA A 32 0.53 0.53 -5.93
N ILE A 33 0.17 1.78 -6.23
CA ILE A 33 -0.30 2.20 -7.55
C ILE A 33 0.79 2.00 -8.61
N ASN A 34 2.04 2.37 -8.31
CA ASN A 34 3.14 2.17 -9.25
C ASN A 34 3.33 0.70 -9.60
N VAL A 35 3.37 -0.20 -8.60
CA VAL A 35 3.50 -1.64 -8.85
C VAL A 35 2.29 -2.18 -9.61
N PHE A 36 1.08 -1.72 -9.31
CA PHE A 36 -0.11 -2.12 -10.05
C PHE A 36 -0.03 -1.75 -11.53
N VAL A 37 0.42 -0.53 -11.84
CA VAL A 37 0.61 -0.06 -13.23
C VAL A 37 1.69 -0.89 -13.93
N GLU A 38 2.83 -1.15 -13.27
CA GLU A 38 3.90 -1.99 -13.83
C GLU A 38 3.43 -3.42 -14.13
N GLU A 39 2.55 -3.99 -13.30
CA GLU A 39 1.98 -5.31 -13.53
C GLU A 39 0.88 -5.30 -14.60
N LEU A 40 0.10 -4.21 -14.70
CA LEU A 40 -0.87 -4.01 -15.79
C LEU A 40 -0.19 -3.88 -17.16
N GLU A 41 0.98 -3.24 -17.22
CA GLU A 41 1.77 -3.15 -18.46
C GLU A 41 2.25 -4.52 -18.96
N LYS A 42 2.47 -5.47 -18.05
CA LYS A 42 2.84 -6.85 -18.38
C LYS A 42 1.61 -7.70 -18.72
N ASN A 43 0.52 -7.50 -17.99
CA ASN A 43 -0.70 -8.28 -18.06
C ASN A 43 -1.91 -7.35 -18.12
N HIS A 44 -2.36 -7.01 -19.32
CA HIS A 44 -3.45 -6.05 -19.53
C HIS A 44 -4.81 -6.52 -18.98
N ASP A 45 -4.99 -7.82 -18.77
CA ASP A 45 -6.21 -8.42 -18.22
C ASP A 45 -6.22 -8.45 -16.67
N LEU A 46 -5.20 -7.86 -16.02
CA LEU A 46 -5.12 -7.84 -14.56
C LEU A 46 -6.27 -7.02 -13.99
N LYS A 47 -7.19 -7.68 -13.28
CA LYS A 47 -8.26 -6.99 -12.57
C LYS A 47 -7.75 -6.44 -11.23
N PRO A 48 -8.24 -5.28 -10.79
CA PRO A 48 -7.93 -4.74 -9.46
C PRO A 48 -8.21 -5.75 -8.33
N GLU A 49 -9.27 -6.56 -8.46
CA GLU A 49 -9.62 -7.57 -7.46
C GLU A 49 -8.54 -8.64 -7.28
N ASN A 50 -7.76 -8.91 -8.32
CA ASN A 50 -6.68 -9.91 -8.30
C ASN A 50 -5.37 -9.34 -7.76
N PHE A 51 -5.32 -8.03 -7.48
CA PHE A 51 -4.12 -7.34 -7.02
C PHE A 51 -4.16 -7.15 -5.50
N ILE A 52 -3.68 -8.16 -4.77
CA ILE A 52 -3.65 -8.14 -3.31
C ILE A 52 -2.31 -7.56 -2.83
N ILE A 53 -2.37 -6.40 -2.18
CA ILE A 53 -1.20 -5.77 -1.56
C ILE A 53 -1.24 -6.05 -0.07
N THR A 54 -0.32 -6.89 0.39
CA THR A 54 -0.15 -7.15 1.82
C THR A 54 0.95 -6.26 2.37
N CYS A 55 0.68 -5.61 3.50
CA CYS A 55 1.74 -5.01 4.27
C CYS A 55 2.39 -6.09 5.13
N THR A 56 3.61 -6.48 4.80
CA THR A 56 4.42 -7.28 5.71
C THR A 56 5.01 -6.34 6.77
N ALA A 57 4.85 -6.69 8.05
CA ALA A 57 5.64 -6.04 9.09
C ALA A 57 7.12 -6.18 8.71
N ARG A 58 7.91 -5.11 8.89
CA ARG A 58 9.36 -5.23 8.70
C ARG A 58 9.81 -6.43 9.52
N LYS A 59 10.35 -7.43 8.84
CA LYS A 59 11.11 -8.52 9.47
C LYS A 59 12.10 -7.82 10.39
N ASP A 60 12.00 -8.11 11.69
CA ASP A 60 12.69 -7.46 12.78
C ASP A 60 14.02 -6.82 12.37
N ALA A 61 14.08 -5.48 12.39
CA ALA A 61 15.31 -4.81 12.74
C ALA A 61 15.45 -4.81 14.26
N SER A 62 15.32 -5.98 14.88
CA SER A 62 15.96 -6.26 16.16
C SER A 62 17.45 -6.34 15.85
N ASP A 63 18.13 -5.19 15.83
CA ASP A 63 19.45 -4.96 16.43
C ASP A 63 19.97 -3.58 15.98
N LYS A 64 19.50 -2.51 16.61
CA LYS A 64 20.34 -1.33 16.80
C LYS A 64 20.08 -0.78 18.18
N LYS A 65 20.68 -1.46 19.15
CA LYS A 65 21.04 -0.90 20.46
C LYS A 65 21.70 0.46 20.21
N ARG A 66 20.99 1.55 20.51
CA ARG A 66 21.61 2.87 20.60
C ARG A 66 21.71 3.20 22.09
N ARG A 67 22.98 3.23 22.51
CA ARG A 67 23.48 3.61 23.84
C ARG A 67 22.87 4.91 24.35
#